data_AF-A0A399X2B6-F1
#
_entry.id   AF-A0A399X2B6-F1
#
_cell.length_a   1.000
_cell.length_b   1.000
_cell.length_c   1.000
_cell.angle_alpha   90.00
_cell.angle_beta   90.00
_cell.angle_gamma   90.00
#
_symmetry.space_group_name_H-M   'P 1'
#
loop_
_entity.id
_entity.type
_entity.pdbx_description
1 polymer ?
#
loop_
_entity_poly.entity_id
_entity_poly.type
_entity_poly.pdbx_seq_one_letter_code
_entity_poly.pdbx_strand_id
1 'polypeptide(L)' 'MKRHLVMCCMIAYCVCCAHLIGCGGGGAEIKQTTTNTSLGQELQDLDTAYQKKIITEKEYKNAKEKLLKKYAK' A
#
# COMPACT_ATOMS: atom_id res chain seq x y z
N MET A 1 41.54 -3.69 -19.38
CA MET A 1 41.50 -3.56 -17.90
C MET A 1 40.19 -2.99 -17.33
N LYS A 2 39.35 -2.25 -18.08
CA LYS A 2 38.09 -1.68 -17.54
C LYS A 2 36.92 -2.67 -17.45
N ARG A 3 36.90 -3.71 -18.30
CA ARG A 3 35.83 -4.73 -18.36
C ARG A 3 35.90 -5.76 -17.22
N HIS A 4 37.10 -6.10 -16.75
CA HIS A 4 37.29 -7.00 -15.60
C HIS A 4 36.87 -6.35 -14.28
N LEU A 5 37.02 -5.02 -14.14
CA LEU A 5 36.57 -4.28 -12.96
C LEU A 5 35.03 -4.23 -12.85
N VAL A 6 34.34 -4.03 -14.00
CA VAL A 6 32.87 -4.04 -14.06
C VAL A 6 32.31 -5.44 -13.80
N MET A 7 32.99 -6.49 -14.26
CA MET A 7 32.58 -7.88 -14.05
C MET A 7 32.71 -8.31 -12.57
N CYS A 8 33.77 -7.91 -11.87
CA CYS A 8 33.89 -8.13 -10.42
C CYS A 8 32.84 -7.35 -9.62
N CYS A 9 32.50 -6.11 -10.02
CA CYS A 9 31.44 -5.34 -9.38
C CYS A 9 30.04 -5.97 -9.53
N MET A 10 29.75 -6.59 -10.68
CA MET A 10 28.47 -7.28 -10.91
C MET A 10 28.33 -8.57 -10.08
N ILE A 11 29.43 -9.30 -9.88
CA ILE A 11 29.42 -10.52 -9.05
C ILE A 11 29.23 -10.18 -7.56
N ALA A 12 29.83 -9.09 -7.09
CA ALA A 12 29.62 -8.58 -5.72
C ALA A 12 28.17 -8.12 -5.48
N TYR A 13 27.49 -7.60 -6.50
CA TYR A 13 26.08 -7.17 -6.40
C TYR A 13 25.11 -8.35 -6.30
N CYS A 14 25.39 -9.48 -6.95
CA CYS A 14 24.52 -10.68 -6.90
C CYS A 14 24.56 -11.45 -5.57
N VAL A 15 25.63 -11.34 -4.78
CA VAL A 15 25.78 -12.09 -3.50
C VAL A 15 24.95 -11.49 -2.35
N CYS A 16 24.44 -10.25 -2.49
CA CYS A 16 23.51 -9.67 -1.52
C CYS A 16 22.07 -10.21 -1.62
N CYS A 17 21.71 -10.91 -2.71
CA CYS A 17 20.34 -11.39 -2.92
C CYS A 17 20.02 -12.74 -2.24
N ALA A 18 21.02 -13.44 -1.69
CA ALA A 18 20.82 -14.76 -1.08
C ALA A 18 20.46 -14.73 0.41
N HIS A 19 20.42 -13.55 1.05
CA HIS A 19 20.15 -13.42 2.50
C HIS A 19 18.65 -13.34 2.87
N LEU A 20 17.74 -13.47 1.91
CA LEU A 20 16.29 -13.33 2.16
C LEU A 20 15.48 -14.61 1.89
N ILE A 21 16.13 -15.77 1.79
CA ILE A 21 15.40 -17.04 1.82
C ILE A 21 15.18 -17.43 3.29
N GLY A 22 14.05 -16.99 3.84
CA GLY A 22 13.29 -17.78 4.82
C GLY A 22 13.78 -17.75 6.26
N CYS A 23 13.82 -16.58 6.88
CA CYS A 23 13.65 -16.47 8.34
C CYS A 23 12.19 -16.81 8.69
N GLY A 24 12.01 -17.77 9.60
CA GLY A 24 10.71 -18.21 10.09
C GLY A 24 10.02 -17.22 11.04
N GLY A 25 8.80 -17.58 11.43
CA GLY A 25 7.95 -16.86 12.39
C GLY A 25 6.68 -16.40 11.68
N GLY A 26 5.55 -17.07 11.85
CA GLY A 26 4.84 -17.21 13.12
C GLY A 26 3.51 -16.48 12.91
N GLY A 27 2.40 -17.19 13.07
CA GLY A 27 1.06 -16.75 12.69
C GLY A 27 0.72 -15.34 13.18
N ALA A 28 0.76 -14.38 12.26
CA ALA A 28 0.04 -13.13 12.42
C ALA A 28 -1.33 -13.34 11.80
N GLU A 29 -2.36 -13.46 12.64
CA GLU A 29 -3.72 -13.23 12.19
C GLU A 29 -3.82 -11.75 11.79
N ILE A 30 -3.56 -11.46 10.52
CA ILE A 30 -3.75 -10.13 9.91
C ILE A 30 -5.26 -9.91 9.77
N LYS A 31 -5.93 -9.61 10.87
CA LYS A 31 -7.36 -9.25 10.88
C LYS A 31 -7.61 -7.91 11.57
N GLN A 32 -6.83 -6.87 11.27
CA GLN A 32 -7.29 -5.52 11.64
C GLN A 32 -6.61 -4.34 10.93
N THR A 33 -5.39 -4.50 10.43
CA THR A 33 -4.70 -3.36 9.80
C THR A 33 -5.23 -3.05 8.39
N THR A 34 -5.63 -4.06 7.62
CA THR A 34 -6.09 -3.88 6.23
C THR A 34 -7.34 -3.01 6.12
N THR A 35 -8.29 -3.13 7.05
CA THR A 35 -9.55 -2.37 7.04
C THR A 35 -9.34 -0.88 7.24
N ASN A 36 -8.43 -0.47 8.13
CA ASN A 36 -8.15 0.95 8.36
C ASN A 36 -7.42 1.61 7.18
N THR A 37 -6.46 0.91 6.57
CA THR A 37 -5.79 1.39 5.36
C THR A 37 -6.77 1.50 4.18
N SER A 38 -7.65 0.52 4.03
CA SER A 38 -8.69 0.51 2.98
C SER A 38 -9.68 1.67 3.14
N LEU A 39 -10.15 1.94 4.36
CA LEU A 39 -11.04 3.08 4.64
C LEU A 39 -10.38 4.42 4.27
N GLY A 40 -9.12 4.61 4.65
CA GLY A 40 -8.38 5.83 4.33
C GLY A 40 -8.28 6.08 2.82
N GLN A 41 -8.00 5.03 2.04
CA GLN A 41 -7.93 5.12 0.59
C GLN A 41 -9.30 5.43 -0.04
N GLU A 42 -10.38 4.78 0.40
CA GLU A 42 -11.71 5.07 -0.13
C GLU A 42 -12.19 6.50 0.21
N LEU A 43 -11.86 7.01 1.41
CA LEU A 43 -12.17 8.39 1.78
C LEU A 43 -11.39 9.40 0.94
N GLN A 44 -10.12 9.11 0.63
CA GLN A 44 -9.29 9.98 -0.20
C GLN A 44 -9.78 10.00 -1.67
N ASP A 45 -10.20 8.86 -2.20
CA ASP A 45 -10.77 8.78 -3.55
C ASP A 45 -12.09 9.57 -3.64
N LEU A 46 -12.96 9.43 -2.64
CA LEU A 46 -14.21 10.17 -2.53
C LEU A 46 -13.97 11.69 -2.45
N ASP A 47 -12.97 12.14 -1.68
CA ASP A 47 -12.57 13.55 -1.61
C ASP A 47 -12.04 14.06 -2.95
N THR A 48 -11.20 13.27 -3.61
CA THR A 48 -10.66 13.60 -4.93
C THR A 48 -11.78 13.75 -5.96
N ALA A 49 -12.80 12.89 -5.94
CA ALA A 49 -13.96 13.00 -6.82
C ALA A 49 -14.75 14.31 -6.57
N TYR A 50 -14.88 14.73 -5.32
CA TYR A 50 -15.50 16.01 -4.96
C TYR A 50 -14.67 17.21 -5.42
N GLN A 51 -13.35 17.20 -5.20
CA GLN A 51 -12.43 18.24 -5.67
C GLN A 51 -12.45 18.38 -7.20
N LYS A 52 -12.53 17.26 -7.91
CA LYS A 52 -12.69 17.22 -9.37
C LYS A 52 -14.09 17.61 -9.83
N LYS A 53 -15.01 17.95 -8.92
CA LYS A 53 -16.43 18.26 -9.17
C LYS A 53 -17.17 17.15 -9.94
N ILE A 54 -16.71 15.91 -9.83
CA ILE A 54 -17.34 14.73 -10.42
C ILE A 54 -18.62 14.41 -9.64
N ILE A 55 -18.58 14.61 -8.32
CA ILE A 55 -19.72 14.44 -7.42
C ILE A 55 -20.09 15.76 -6.77
N THR A 56 -21.36 15.89 -6.39
CA THR A 56 -21.85 17.07 -5.66
C THR A 56 -21.58 16.95 -4.15
N GLU A 57 -21.66 18.06 -3.42
CA GLU A 57 -21.46 18.04 -1.96
C GLU A 57 -22.42 17.07 -1.23
N LYS A 58 -23.68 16.98 -1.69
CA LYS A 58 -24.66 16.04 -1.14
C LYS A 58 -24.24 14.58 -1.33
N GLU A 59 -23.76 14.25 -2.51
CA GLU A 59 -23.27 12.90 -2.84
C GLU A 59 -22.03 12.56 -2.02
N TYR A 60 -21.08 13.50 -1.89
CA TYR A 60 -19.89 13.37 -1.05
C TYR A 60 -20.25 13.07 0.41
N LYS A 61 -21.12 13.89 1.03
CA LYS A 61 -21.52 13.71 2.43
C LYS A 61 -22.20 12.36 2.67
N ASN A 62 -23.14 12.00 1.79
CA ASN A 62 -23.89 10.75 1.92
C ASN A 62 -22.99 9.51 1.76
N ALA A 63 -22.06 9.55 0.78
CA ALA A 63 -21.08 8.49 0.59
C ALA A 63 -20.11 8.38 1.77
N LYS A 64 -19.60 9.51 2.27
CA LYS A 64 -18.70 9.57 3.43
C LYS A 64 -19.33 8.97 4.67
N GLU A 65 -20.58 9.34 4.97
CA GLU A 65 -21.33 8.77 6.10
C GLU A 65 -21.57 7.26 5.95
N LYS A 66 -21.92 6.80 4.74
CA LYS A 66 -22.10 5.36 4.47
C LYS A 66 -20.82 4.58 4.66
N LEU A 67 -19.69 5.10 4.19
CA LEU A 67 -18.37 4.51 4.40
C LEU A 67 -18.04 4.43 5.88
N LEU A 68 -18.13 5.54 6.62
CA LEU A 68 -17.84 5.54 8.04
C LEU A 68 -18.72 4.55 8.81
N LYS A 69 -20.01 4.47 8.50
CA LYS A 69 -20.94 3.49 9.11
C LYS A 69 -20.58 2.03 8.78
N LYS A 70 -20.08 1.77 7.57
CA LYS A 70 -19.67 0.43 7.13
C LYS A 70 -18.44 -0.08 7.90
N TYR A 71 -17.54 0.83 8.27
CA TYR A 71 -16.30 0.51 9.00
C TYR A 71 -16.40 0.71 10.52
N ALA A 72 -17.39 1.46 11.01
CA ALA A 72 -17.68 1.62 12.44
C ALA A 72 -18.49 0.45 13.04
N LYS A 73 -18.82 -0.57 12.23
CA LYS A 73 -19.54 -1.78 12.62
C LYS A 73 -18.58 -2.96 12.70
#